data_AF-A0A9N8DXK8-F1
#
_entry.id   AF-A0A9N8DXK8-F1
#
_cell.length_a   1.000
_cell.length_b   1.000
_cell.length_c   1.000
_cell.angle_alpha   90.00
_cell.angle_beta   90.00
_cell.angle_gamma   90.00
#
_symmetry.space_group_name_H-M   'P 1'
#
loop_
_entity.id
_entity.type
_entity.pdbx_description
1 polymer ?
#
loop_
_entity_poly.entity_id
_entity_poly.type
_entity_poly.pdbx_seq_one_letter_code
_entity_poly.pdbx_strand_id
1 'polypeptide(L)'
;MSTTFRVVCAVIGLCVLLQLLVMTRIEETVSILERSMLERSNEELSSLVAIPSTPVTFDQSKPLFVLSLPNHHSLAIPRYFECAGYNDTTMGRYWMPVPKNPRRKRMTTGQCLRAKIESKGKSDCGDYHVWMNTQYLRGPRLNPKIFRRHDCFDLVMFDSALEELASNAYSRGGTILNFVRDPKEWAESLSPQLPQYWHEWCNDSHNHTFPGMGEYDNQQHLHHFYLKYQHRLLKFAAMNPDWNYVEIDLRRSRDEVGFQLQQQLGFDKKCWLESTSGSIVGDDPMVLANQPRPNDITFPALVTAMPKSGTTTMHEYFVCGMGDWTSSHQFTWTTHEAKRPVTQLSIGECMLDNINDNTYPLLKGCGNSLVFSDTGALRLENKTRNQDSICYYPMVHLHSLERFYRSYPEGTIIHIVRNATSWISSVRRFHRLDKRWVKGYNCRGGGFPEDVKTSDEEWGEFYDGVTEIVRSFAKSHPSLTYMEIPLSEQAEPMLYDAFRFPRNCWGKSNVNTGEARRRKKRPPTSSTTAQNATVAENILPRNE
;
A
#
# COMPACT_ATOMS: atom_id res chain seq x y z
N MET A 1 -58.38 -9.89 29.36
CA MET A 1 -57.67 -10.20 28.10
C MET A 1 -58.35 -11.42 27.48
N SER A 2 -58.74 -11.32 26.21
CA SER A 2 -59.47 -12.39 25.49
C SER A 2 -58.61 -13.64 25.28
N THR A 3 -59.20 -14.83 25.35
CA THR A 3 -58.60 -16.14 25.01
C THR A 3 -57.88 -16.11 23.67
N THR A 4 -58.40 -15.34 22.70
CA THR A 4 -57.80 -15.13 21.38
C THR A 4 -56.39 -14.54 21.47
N PHE A 5 -56.14 -13.62 22.40
CA PHE A 5 -54.82 -12.99 22.57
C PHE A 5 -53.77 -13.99 23.06
N ARG A 6 -54.13 -14.90 23.98
CA ARG A 6 -53.21 -15.94 24.48
C ARG A 6 -52.83 -16.95 23.40
N VAL A 7 -53.79 -17.32 22.53
CA VAL A 7 -53.54 -18.22 21.39
C VAL A 7 -52.60 -17.56 20.38
N VAL A 8 -52.82 -16.29 20.04
CA VAL A 8 -51.95 -15.55 19.11
C VAL A 8 -50.52 -15.44 19.66
N CYS A 9 -50.35 -15.12 20.94
CA CYS A 9 -49.01 -15.07 21.56
C CYS A 9 -48.32 -16.45 21.57
N ALA A 10 -49.06 -17.54 21.82
CA ALA A 10 -48.50 -18.89 21.80
C ALA A 10 -48.05 -19.32 20.40
N VAL A 11 -48.83 -19.00 19.36
CA VAL A 11 -48.48 -19.29 17.97
C VAL A 11 -47.25 -18.48 17.54
N ILE A 12 -47.20 -17.18 17.88
CA ILE A 12 -46.02 -16.34 17.61
C ILE A 12 -44.78 -16.90 18.32
N GLY A 13 -44.89 -17.28 19.58
CA GLY A 13 -43.80 -17.89 20.34
C GLY A 13 -43.27 -19.18 19.70
N LEU A 14 -44.18 -20.04 19.23
CA LEU A 14 -43.81 -21.28 18.54
C LEU A 14 -43.15 -21.01 17.18
N CYS A 15 -43.63 -20.03 16.41
CA CYS A 15 -43.02 -19.63 15.14
C CYS A 15 -41.60 -19.07 15.33
N VAL A 16 -41.40 -18.23 16.35
CA VAL A 16 -40.07 -17.69 16.68
C VAL A 16 -39.13 -18.82 17.13
N LEU A 17 -39.59 -19.74 17.98
CA LEU A 17 -38.80 -20.88 18.42
C LEU A 17 -38.40 -21.80 17.24
N LEU A 18 -39.35 -22.07 16.33
CA LEU A 18 -39.07 -22.86 15.14
C LEU A 18 -38.08 -22.17 14.20
N GLN A 19 -38.19 -20.85 14.02
CA GLN A 19 -37.22 -20.06 13.26
C GLN A 19 -35.82 -20.14 13.88
N LEU A 20 -35.70 -20.00 15.20
CA LEU A 20 -34.42 -20.13 15.90
C LEU A 20 -33.83 -21.54 15.75
N LEU A 21 -34.65 -22.59 15.90
CA LEU A 21 -34.19 -23.98 15.70
C LEU A 21 -33.73 -24.24 14.27
N VAL A 22 -34.43 -23.72 13.26
CA VAL A 22 -34.02 -23.83 11.86
C VAL A 22 -32.71 -23.09 11.62
N MET A 23 -32.56 -21.87 12.13
CA MET A 23 -31.31 -21.10 12.00
C MET A 23 -30.13 -21.82 12.66
N THR A 24 -30.29 -22.33 13.89
CA THR A 24 -29.21 -23.10 14.56
C THR A 24 -28.80 -24.36 13.80
N ARG A 25 -29.75 -25.11 13.21
CA ARG A 25 -29.42 -26.27 12.37
C ARG A 25 -28.74 -25.89 11.07
N ILE A 26 -29.11 -24.76 10.47
CA ILE A 26 -28.45 -24.25 9.27
C ILE A 26 -27.00 -23.87 9.61
N GLU A 27 -26.77 -23.13 10.69
CA GLU A 27 -25.44 -22.76 11.16
C GLU A 27 -24.56 -24.00 11.45
N GLU A 28 -25.12 -25.02 12.12
CA GLU A 28 -24.40 -26.27 12.38
C GLU A 28 -24.06 -27.03 11.09
N THR A 29 -25.00 -27.11 10.14
CA THR A 29 -24.78 -27.78 8.85
C THR A 29 -23.73 -27.05 8.01
N VAL A 30 -23.76 -25.71 8.00
CA VAL A 30 -22.76 -24.88 7.33
C VAL A 30 -21.38 -25.10 7.96
N SER A 31 -21.27 -25.09 9.29
CA SER A 31 -19.98 -25.34 9.97
C SER A 31 -19.42 -26.75 9.69
N ILE A 32 -20.28 -27.77 9.60
CA ILE A 32 -19.84 -29.14 9.24
C ILE A 32 -19.35 -29.20 7.80
N LEU A 33 -20.07 -28.58 6.85
CA LEU A 33 -19.66 -28.52 5.44
C LEU A 33 -18.34 -27.76 5.29
N GLU A 34 -18.17 -26.64 5.98
CA GLU A 34 -16.94 -25.85 5.98
C GLU A 34 -15.76 -26.66 6.53
N ARG A 35 -15.93 -27.35 7.67
CA ARG A 35 -14.90 -28.25 8.20
C ARG A 35 -14.54 -29.36 7.23
N SER A 36 -15.53 -30.00 6.60
CA SER A 36 -15.28 -31.06 5.62
C SER A 36 -14.54 -30.53 4.39
N MET A 37 -14.90 -29.34 3.90
CA MET A 37 -14.19 -28.70 2.78
C MET A 37 -12.74 -28.35 3.16
N LEU A 38 -12.51 -27.87 4.38
CA LEU A 38 -11.17 -27.57 4.89
C LEU A 38 -10.33 -28.85 5.05
N GLU A 39 -10.89 -29.90 5.62
CA GLU A 39 -10.26 -31.22 5.75
C GLU A 39 -9.90 -31.79 4.37
N ARG A 40 -10.81 -31.75 3.41
CA ARG A 40 -10.54 -32.20 2.04
C ARG A 40 -9.46 -31.37 1.35
N SER A 41 -9.46 -30.05 1.56
CA SER A 41 -8.41 -29.17 1.01
C SER A 41 -7.05 -29.49 1.64
N ASN A 42 -7.02 -29.79 2.95
CA ASN A 42 -5.80 -30.17 3.66
C ASN A 42 -5.31 -31.57 3.25
N GLU A 43 -6.22 -32.52 3.00
CA GLU A 43 -5.88 -33.83 2.46
C GLU A 43 -5.34 -33.74 1.03
N GLU A 44 -5.97 -32.93 0.16
CA GLU A 44 -5.46 -32.66 -1.19
C GLU A 44 -4.08 -32.00 -1.14
N LEU A 45 -3.88 -30.99 -0.30
CA LEU A 45 -2.56 -30.40 -0.07
C LEU A 45 -1.56 -31.46 0.39
N SER A 46 -1.92 -32.26 1.40
CA SER A 46 -1.06 -33.30 1.97
C SER A 46 -0.72 -34.39 0.94
N SER A 47 -1.62 -34.68 0.00
CA SER A 47 -1.38 -35.63 -1.08
C SER A 47 -0.39 -35.12 -2.13
N LEU A 48 -0.26 -33.79 -2.27
CA LEU A 48 0.71 -33.13 -3.16
C LEU A 48 2.08 -32.91 -2.50
N VAL A 49 2.22 -33.13 -1.19
CA VAL A 49 3.40 -32.77 -0.37
C VAL A 49 4.65 -33.65 -0.61
N ALA A 50 4.59 -34.66 -1.46
CA ALA A 50 5.80 -35.40 -1.84
C ALA A 50 6.58 -34.71 -2.97
N ILE A 51 6.64 -33.37 -3.04
CA ILE A 51 7.64 -32.70 -3.91
C ILE A 51 9.01 -33.03 -3.32
N PRO A 52 9.88 -33.77 -4.04
CA PRO A 52 11.19 -34.13 -3.52
C PRO A 52 11.93 -32.85 -3.11
N SER A 53 12.34 -32.77 -1.86
CA SER A 53 13.14 -31.66 -1.32
C SER A 53 14.59 -31.71 -1.83
N THR A 54 14.83 -32.29 -3.02
CA THR A 54 16.13 -32.29 -3.66
C THR A 54 16.64 -30.86 -3.69
N PRO A 55 17.84 -30.58 -3.17
CA PRO A 55 18.39 -29.23 -3.15
C PRO A 55 18.39 -28.68 -4.56
N VAL A 56 17.49 -27.75 -4.83
CA VAL A 56 17.39 -27.12 -6.14
C VAL A 56 18.48 -26.06 -6.17
N THR A 57 19.43 -26.21 -7.10
CA THR A 57 20.43 -25.16 -7.30
C THR A 57 19.77 -24.03 -8.09
N PHE A 58 19.63 -22.87 -7.46
CA PHE A 58 19.10 -21.68 -8.13
C PHE A 58 19.95 -21.29 -9.35
N ASP A 59 19.32 -21.28 -10.53
CA ASP A 59 19.93 -20.85 -11.78
C ASP A 59 19.74 -19.34 -11.97
N GLN A 60 20.79 -18.58 -11.71
CA GLN A 60 20.80 -17.11 -11.84
C GLN A 60 20.52 -16.61 -13.28
N SER A 61 20.64 -17.48 -14.29
CA SER A 61 20.32 -17.15 -15.68
C SER A 61 18.81 -17.15 -15.97
N LYS A 62 18.00 -17.73 -15.08
CA LYS A 62 16.54 -17.77 -15.16
C LYS A 62 15.91 -16.69 -14.27
N PRO A 63 14.71 -16.20 -14.61
CA PRO A 63 13.99 -15.27 -13.77
C PRO A 63 13.55 -15.91 -12.44
N LEU A 64 13.62 -15.13 -11.38
CA LEU A 64 13.06 -15.43 -10.06
C LEU A 64 11.81 -14.58 -9.85
N PHE A 65 10.70 -15.20 -9.49
CA PHE A 65 9.42 -14.57 -9.17
C PHE A 65 9.14 -14.71 -7.69
N VAL A 66 9.10 -13.59 -6.98
CA VAL A 66 8.65 -13.53 -5.58
C VAL A 66 7.12 -13.46 -5.59
N LEU A 67 6.48 -14.61 -5.40
CA LEU A 67 5.02 -14.77 -5.45
C LEU A 67 4.50 -15.03 -4.03
N SER A 68 4.51 -13.99 -3.21
CA SER A 68 4.01 -14.04 -1.84
C SER A 68 2.85 -13.09 -1.67
N LEU A 69 1.94 -13.48 -0.77
CA LEU A 69 0.80 -12.64 -0.41
C LEU A 69 1.28 -11.35 0.27
N PRO A 70 0.44 -10.29 0.35
CA PRO A 70 0.81 -9.06 1.04
C PRO A 70 1.28 -9.31 2.48
N ASN A 71 2.08 -8.38 3.01
CA ASN A 71 2.62 -8.38 4.38
C ASN A 71 3.61 -9.51 4.73
N HIS A 72 4.17 -10.20 3.73
CA HIS A 72 5.32 -11.09 3.90
C HIS A 72 6.65 -10.30 3.77
N HIS A 73 7.06 -9.58 4.84
CA HIS A 73 8.32 -8.80 4.90
C HIS A 73 8.60 -7.90 3.68
N SER A 74 7.61 -7.10 3.27
CA SER A 74 7.64 -6.28 2.04
C SER A 74 8.85 -5.35 1.90
N LEU A 75 9.48 -4.94 3.01
CA LEU A 75 10.68 -4.11 3.03
C LEU A 75 11.99 -4.93 3.10
N ALA A 76 11.99 -6.12 3.69
CA ALA A 76 13.21 -6.94 3.85
C ALA A 76 13.57 -7.67 2.56
N ILE A 77 12.58 -8.12 1.78
CA ILE A 77 12.82 -8.86 0.53
C ILE A 77 13.61 -8.02 -0.49
N PRO A 78 13.23 -6.78 -0.82
CA PRO A 78 14.02 -5.96 -1.74
C PRO A 78 15.47 -5.76 -1.28
N ARG A 79 15.71 -5.62 0.03
CA ARG A 79 17.06 -5.49 0.62
C ARG A 79 17.89 -6.75 0.52
N TYR A 80 17.25 -7.89 0.80
CA TYR A 80 17.91 -9.18 0.70
C TYR A 80 18.51 -9.34 -0.70
N PHE A 81 17.72 -9.03 -1.74
CA PHE A 81 18.19 -9.07 -3.12
C PHE A 81 19.22 -7.97 -3.42
N GLU A 82 19.10 -6.77 -2.86
CA GLU A 82 20.17 -5.75 -3.01
C GLU A 82 21.50 -6.21 -2.43
N CYS A 83 21.50 -6.77 -1.22
CA CYS A 83 22.70 -7.34 -0.63
C CYS A 83 23.24 -8.52 -1.46
N ALA A 84 22.36 -9.32 -2.08
CA ALA A 84 22.74 -10.38 -3.00
C ALA A 84 23.26 -9.87 -4.38
N GLY A 85 23.38 -8.55 -4.58
CA GLY A 85 23.97 -7.93 -5.76
C GLY A 85 22.98 -7.48 -6.82
N TYR A 86 21.66 -7.60 -6.57
CA TYR A 86 20.64 -7.07 -7.47
C TYR A 86 20.41 -5.56 -7.24
N ASN A 87 19.93 -4.86 -8.24
CA ASN A 87 19.62 -3.42 -8.17
C ASN A 87 18.33 -3.06 -8.93
N ASP A 88 17.99 -1.77 -8.98
CA ASP A 88 16.78 -1.24 -9.65
C ASP A 88 16.69 -1.55 -11.16
N THR A 89 17.78 -1.95 -11.83
CA THR A 89 17.75 -2.35 -13.25
C THR A 89 17.55 -3.85 -13.43
N THR A 90 17.86 -4.65 -12.41
CA THR A 90 17.73 -6.11 -12.43
C THR A 90 16.52 -6.63 -11.64
N MET A 91 15.88 -5.76 -10.84
CA MET A 91 14.69 -6.09 -10.06
C MET A 91 13.46 -5.34 -10.58
N GLY A 92 12.43 -6.08 -10.98
CA GLY A 92 11.10 -5.56 -11.27
C GLY A 92 10.36 -5.26 -9.96
N ARG A 93 10.33 -3.99 -9.55
CA ARG A 93 9.64 -3.49 -8.35
C ARG A 93 8.27 -2.92 -8.70
N TYR A 94 7.50 -2.47 -7.70
CA TYR A 94 6.09 -2.12 -7.92
C TYR A 94 5.90 -1.21 -9.14
N TRP A 95 6.73 -0.18 -9.36
CA TRP A 95 6.80 0.52 -10.65
C TRP A 95 8.11 0.27 -11.38
N MET A 96 8.00 -0.02 -12.68
CA MET A 96 9.15 -0.24 -13.56
C MET A 96 9.26 0.86 -14.63
N PRO A 97 10.47 1.32 -14.98
CA PRO A 97 10.68 2.06 -16.22
C PRO A 97 10.36 1.16 -17.43
N VAL A 98 9.71 1.73 -18.45
CA VAL A 98 9.48 1.04 -19.72
C VAL A 98 10.64 1.37 -20.66
N PRO A 99 11.56 0.43 -20.97
CA PRO A 99 12.84 0.73 -21.63
C PRO A 99 12.69 1.47 -22.96
N LYS A 100 11.73 1.04 -23.79
CA LYS A 100 11.55 1.56 -25.16
C LYS A 100 10.67 2.79 -25.27
N ASN A 101 10.10 3.31 -24.18
CA ASN A 101 9.22 4.46 -24.26
C ASN A 101 9.25 5.31 -22.98
N PRO A 102 10.18 6.28 -22.86
CA PRO A 102 10.23 7.19 -21.72
C PRO A 102 9.00 8.08 -21.59
N ARG A 103 8.14 8.15 -22.63
CA ARG A 103 6.84 8.84 -22.58
C ARG A 103 5.71 7.95 -22.08
N ARG A 104 5.84 6.62 -22.13
CA ARG A 104 4.84 5.74 -21.50
C ARG A 104 4.95 5.90 -19.99
N LYS A 105 3.78 6.11 -19.38
CA LYS A 105 3.61 6.12 -17.93
C LYS A 105 4.24 4.85 -17.37
N ARG A 106 4.83 4.96 -16.18
CA ARG A 106 5.27 3.78 -15.43
C ARG A 106 4.14 2.76 -15.40
N MET A 107 4.53 1.51 -15.48
CA MET A 107 3.63 0.38 -15.38
C MET A 107 3.96 -0.37 -14.10
N THR A 108 2.94 -0.89 -13.42
CA THR A 108 3.23 -1.73 -12.28
C THR A 108 3.80 -3.08 -12.71
N THR A 109 4.55 -3.77 -11.84
CA THR A 109 5.04 -5.12 -12.20
C THR A 109 3.91 -6.05 -12.62
N GLY A 110 2.80 -6.08 -11.85
CA GLY A 110 1.61 -6.83 -12.23
C GLY A 110 0.98 -6.42 -13.57
N GLN A 111 0.81 -5.12 -13.83
CA GLN A 111 0.32 -4.65 -15.12
C GLN A 111 1.22 -5.07 -16.28
N CYS A 112 2.53 -5.07 -16.05
CA CYS A 112 3.48 -5.45 -17.07
C CYS A 112 3.42 -6.95 -17.35
N LEU A 113 3.44 -7.77 -16.31
CA LEU A 113 3.32 -9.22 -16.46
C LEU A 113 2.02 -9.59 -17.16
N ARG A 114 0.89 -8.97 -16.78
CA ARG A 114 -0.38 -9.14 -17.49
C ARG A 114 -0.28 -8.75 -18.97
N ALA A 115 0.26 -7.57 -19.28
CA ALA A 115 0.44 -7.14 -20.66
C ALA A 115 1.38 -8.09 -21.45
N LYS A 116 2.40 -8.66 -20.81
CA LYS A 116 3.30 -9.65 -21.41
C LYS A 116 2.58 -10.97 -21.67
N ILE A 117 1.76 -11.44 -20.75
CA ILE A 117 0.91 -12.63 -20.89
C ILE A 117 -0.10 -12.43 -22.04
N GLU A 118 -0.92 -11.38 -22.00
CA GLU A 118 -1.95 -11.07 -23.00
C GLU A 118 -1.36 -10.87 -24.41
N SER A 119 -0.12 -10.39 -24.50
CA SER A 119 0.58 -10.19 -25.78
C SER A 119 1.43 -11.39 -26.23
N LYS A 120 1.37 -12.53 -25.52
CA LYS A 120 2.18 -13.73 -25.77
C LYS A 120 3.67 -13.43 -25.82
N GLY A 121 4.17 -12.71 -24.82
CA GLY A 121 5.58 -12.37 -24.64
C GLY A 121 6.06 -11.12 -25.38
N LYS A 122 5.22 -10.48 -26.21
CA LYS A 122 5.64 -9.34 -27.06
C LYS A 122 5.80 -8.01 -26.31
N SER A 123 5.15 -7.85 -25.16
CA SER A 123 5.28 -6.63 -24.36
C SER A 123 6.68 -6.53 -23.76
N ASP A 124 7.35 -5.40 -24.01
CA ASP A 124 8.63 -5.09 -23.39
C ASP A 124 8.40 -4.63 -21.94
N CYS A 125 8.64 -5.56 -21.02
CA CYS A 125 8.58 -5.35 -19.58
C CYS A 125 9.95 -5.21 -18.94
N GLY A 126 11.01 -5.01 -19.72
CA GLY A 126 12.38 -5.15 -19.24
C GLY A 126 12.80 -6.60 -19.00
N ASP A 127 14.11 -6.78 -18.88
CA ASP A 127 14.76 -8.07 -18.64
C ASP A 127 15.19 -8.16 -17.16
N TYR A 128 14.21 -8.09 -16.26
CA TYR A 128 14.47 -8.22 -14.83
C TYR A 128 14.75 -9.68 -14.47
N HIS A 129 15.73 -9.88 -13.60
CA HIS A 129 16.07 -11.19 -13.04
C HIS A 129 15.19 -11.52 -11.84
N VAL A 130 14.79 -10.53 -11.04
CA VAL A 130 13.91 -10.72 -9.88
C VAL A 130 12.62 -9.93 -10.08
N TRP A 131 11.49 -10.62 -10.06
CA TRP A 131 10.16 -10.03 -10.20
C TRP A 131 9.46 -10.06 -8.83
N MET A 132 9.07 -8.90 -8.31
CA MET A 132 8.40 -8.78 -7.01
C MET A 132 7.21 -7.83 -7.12
N ASN A 133 6.29 -7.91 -6.15
CA ASN A 133 5.04 -7.13 -6.16
C ASN A 133 4.26 -7.34 -7.47
N THR A 134 4.09 -8.60 -7.86
CA THR A 134 3.39 -9.00 -9.10
C THR A 134 1.88 -8.82 -9.01
N GLN A 135 1.35 -8.63 -7.80
CA GLN A 135 -0.02 -8.20 -7.59
C GLN A 135 -0.19 -6.73 -7.96
N TYR A 136 -1.28 -6.44 -8.66
CA TYR A 136 -1.71 -5.08 -8.92
C TYR A 136 -3.20 -4.97 -8.66
N LEU A 137 -3.54 -4.01 -7.81
CA LEU A 137 -4.90 -3.54 -7.67
C LEU A 137 -4.95 -2.13 -8.24
N ARG A 138 -6.03 -1.77 -8.94
CA ARG A 138 -6.40 -0.39 -9.26
C ARG A 138 -7.83 -0.08 -8.89
N GLY A 139 -7.98 1.06 -8.24
CA GLY A 139 -9.27 1.54 -7.76
C GLY A 139 -10.05 2.18 -8.88
N PRO A 140 -11.34 2.42 -8.65
CA PRO A 140 -12.13 3.17 -9.59
C PRO A 140 -11.47 4.54 -9.77
N ARG A 141 -11.14 4.91 -11.00
CA ARG A 141 -10.76 6.31 -11.27
C ARG A 141 -12.00 7.17 -11.06
N LEU A 142 -11.86 8.26 -10.31
CA LEU A 142 -12.90 9.25 -10.04
C LEU A 142 -13.39 10.04 -11.27
N ASN A 143 -13.26 9.52 -12.49
CA ASN A 143 -13.80 10.20 -13.66
C ASN A 143 -15.29 9.82 -13.83
N PRO A 144 -16.24 10.72 -13.50
CA PRO A 144 -17.67 10.42 -13.53
C PRO A 144 -18.20 10.08 -14.94
N LYS A 145 -17.41 10.31 -16.00
CA LYS A 145 -17.81 10.10 -17.40
C LYS A 145 -17.31 8.80 -18.03
N ILE A 146 -16.44 8.05 -17.36
CA ILE A 146 -15.90 6.79 -17.88
C ILE A 146 -16.28 5.70 -16.90
N PHE A 147 -16.99 4.67 -17.37
CA PHE A 147 -17.36 3.50 -16.57
C PHE A 147 -16.22 3.08 -15.63
N ARG A 148 -16.58 2.79 -14.37
CA ARG A 148 -15.66 2.36 -13.29
C ARG A 148 -14.97 1.06 -13.69
N ARG A 149 -13.91 1.14 -14.49
CA ARG A 149 -13.01 0.01 -14.71
C ARG A 149 -12.07 -0.06 -13.52
N HIS A 150 -12.44 -0.91 -12.57
CA HIS A 150 -11.50 -1.50 -11.64
C HIS A 150 -10.57 -2.40 -12.44
N ASP A 151 -9.29 -2.42 -12.07
CA ASP A 151 -8.30 -3.24 -12.76
C ASP A 151 -7.50 -3.99 -11.71
N CYS A 152 -7.75 -5.28 -11.59
CA CYS A 152 -7.06 -6.15 -10.66
C CYS A 152 -6.35 -7.24 -11.44
N PHE A 153 -5.15 -7.58 -10.99
CA PHE A 153 -4.37 -8.70 -11.49
C PHE A 153 -3.55 -9.29 -10.35
N ASP A 154 -3.71 -10.58 -10.13
CA ASP A 154 -2.83 -11.39 -9.31
C ASP A 154 -2.35 -12.55 -10.16
N LEU A 155 -1.03 -12.68 -10.33
CA LEU A 155 -0.44 -13.69 -11.22
C LEU A 155 -0.82 -15.13 -10.83
N VAL A 156 -1.03 -15.43 -9.55
CA VAL A 156 -1.36 -16.76 -9.04
C VAL A 156 -2.88 -17.00 -9.08
N MET A 157 -3.66 -15.96 -8.79
CA MET A 157 -5.12 -16.09 -8.74
C MET A 157 -5.80 -15.88 -10.09
N PHE A 158 -5.12 -15.29 -11.08
CA PHE A 158 -5.66 -15.14 -12.42
C PHE A 158 -5.56 -16.48 -13.18
N ASP A 159 -6.70 -16.95 -13.68
CA ASP A 159 -6.79 -18.27 -14.31
C ASP A 159 -5.83 -18.37 -15.51
N SER A 160 -5.05 -19.45 -15.54
CA SER A 160 -4.02 -19.73 -16.55
C SER A 160 -2.84 -18.76 -16.60
N ALA A 161 -2.76 -17.73 -15.75
CA ALA A 161 -1.70 -16.73 -15.88
C ALA A 161 -0.30 -17.28 -15.60
N LEU A 162 -0.15 -18.21 -14.65
CA LEU A 162 1.13 -18.87 -14.39
C LEU A 162 1.53 -19.78 -15.57
N GLU A 163 0.59 -20.54 -16.11
CA GLU A 163 0.79 -21.44 -17.25
C GLU A 163 1.13 -20.64 -18.53
N GLU A 164 0.46 -19.52 -18.76
CA GLU A 164 0.75 -18.62 -19.87
C GLU A 164 2.09 -17.89 -19.69
N LEU A 165 2.43 -17.51 -18.46
CA LEU A 165 3.75 -16.96 -18.13
C LEU A 165 4.85 -17.98 -18.45
N ALA A 166 4.67 -19.23 -18.02
CA ALA A 166 5.60 -20.33 -18.28
C ALA A 166 5.74 -20.64 -19.76
N SER A 167 4.62 -20.84 -20.48
CA SER A 167 4.65 -21.28 -21.88
C SER A 167 5.05 -20.16 -22.86
N ASN A 168 4.59 -18.92 -22.64
CA ASN A 168 4.73 -17.85 -23.63
C ASN A 168 5.81 -16.82 -23.29
N ALA A 169 6.01 -16.50 -22.01
CA ALA A 169 6.90 -15.43 -21.60
C ALA A 169 8.26 -15.93 -21.12
N TYR A 170 8.31 -17.11 -20.49
CA TYR A 170 9.51 -17.67 -19.85
C TYR A 170 9.60 -19.19 -20.04
N SER A 171 9.57 -19.63 -21.30
CA SER A 171 9.59 -21.06 -21.70
C SER A 171 10.85 -21.83 -21.34
N ARG A 172 11.91 -21.15 -20.90
CA ARG A 172 13.15 -21.76 -20.40
C ARG A 172 13.08 -22.14 -18.91
N GLY A 173 11.94 -21.91 -18.27
CA GLY A 173 11.76 -22.09 -16.85
C GLY A 173 12.01 -20.81 -16.05
N GLY A 174 11.87 -20.95 -14.73
CA GLY A 174 12.03 -19.87 -13.76
C GLY A 174 12.11 -20.44 -12.35
N THR A 175 12.28 -19.57 -11.36
CA THR A 175 12.18 -19.94 -9.94
C THR A 175 11.04 -19.17 -9.32
N ILE A 176 10.12 -19.85 -8.63
CA ILE A 176 9.15 -19.23 -7.75
C ILE A 176 9.73 -19.24 -6.34
N LEU A 177 9.90 -18.05 -5.77
CA LEU A 177 10.21 -17.86 -4.36
C LEU A 177 8.93 -17.47 -3.64
N ASN A 178 8.54 -18.26 -2.65
CA ASN A 178 7.32 -18.05 -1.90
C ASN A 178 7.61 -18.08 -0.39
N PHE A 179 7.33 -16.96 0.26
CA PHE A 179 7.39 -16.84 1.72
C PHE A 179 6.05 -17.25 2.31
N VAL A 180 6.08 -18.18 3.26
CA VAL A 180 4.89 -18.68 3.97
C VAL A 180 4.93 -18.29 5.44
N ARG A 181 3.76 -18.00 6.01
CA ARG A 181 3.51 -17.72 7.42
C ARG A 181 2.44 -18.66 7.96
N ASP A 182 2.20 -18.55 9.26
CA ASP A 182 0.93 -19.05 9.81
C ASP A 182 -0.24 -18.30 9.13
N PRO A 183 -1.24 -19.01 8.57
CA PRO A 183 -2.34 -18.38 7.85
C PRO A 183 -3.17 -17.43 8.71
N LYS A 184 -3.32 -17.72 10.01
CA LYS A 184 -4.08 -16.88 10.94
C LYS A 184 -3.29 -15.61 11.24
N GLU A 185 -2.00 -15.72 11.56
CA GLU A 185 -1.14 -14.54 11.73
C GLU A 185 -1.11 -13.66 10.47
N TRP A 186 -1.06 -14.29 9.29
CA TRP A 186 -1.11 -13.56 8.02
C TRP A 186 -2.44 -12.81 7.87
N ALA A 187 -3.58 -13.48 8.10
CA ALA A 187 -4.89 -12.87 7.98
C ALA A 187 -5.10 -11.73 8.99
N GLU A 188 -4.62 -11.88 10.23
CA GLU A 188 -4.61 -10.83 11.26
C GLU A 188 -3.70 -9.65 10.89
N SER A 189 -2.64 -9.88 10.09
CA SER A 189 -1.77 -8.81 9.61
C SER A 189 -2.38 -7.96 8.49
N LEU A 190 -3.46 -8.43 7.85
CA LEU A 190 -4.07 -7.72 6.73
C LEU A 190 -4.90 -6.53 7.23
N SER A 191 -4.94 -5.47 6.41
CA SER A 191 -5.90 -4.39 6.65
C SER A 191 -7.33 -4.91 6.48
N PRO A 192 -8.29 -4.58 7.37
CA PRO A 192 -9.65 -5.12 7.35
C PRO A 192 -10.42 -4.96 6.02
N GLN A 193 -10.11 -3.96 5.21
CA GLN A 193 -10.78 -3.66 3.94
C GLN A 193 -9.97 -4.11 2.71
N LEU A 194 -8.77 -4.67 2.87
CA LEU A 194 -8.06 -5.29 1.74
C LEU A 194 -8.86 -6.47 1.17
N PRO A 195 -9.45 -7.37 2.00
CA PRO A 195 -10.39 -8.38 1.52
C PRO A 195 -11.58 -7.77 0.79
N GLN A 196 -12.09 -6.63 1.27
CA GLN A 196 -13.15 -5.90 0.58
C GLN A 196 -12.72 -5.39 -0.80
N TYR A 197 -11.53 -4.80 -0.91
CA TYR A 197 -10.99 -4.34 -2.18
C TYR A 197 -10.77 -5.49 -3.15
N TRP A 198 -10.28 -6.63 -2.67
CA TRP A 198 -10.22 -7.84 -3.48
C TRP A 198 -11.61 -8.28 -3.94
N HIS A 199 -12.58 -8.31 -3.03
CA HIS A 199 -13.95 -8.69 -3.36
C HIS A 199 -14.55 -7.76 -4.42
N GLU A 200 -14.50 -6.45 -4.19
CA GLU A 200 -15.15 -5.46 -5.05
C GLU A 200 -14.41 -5.23 -6.37
N TRP A 201 -13.07 -5.36 -6.39
CA TRP A 201 -12.26 -4.94 -7.55
C TRP A 201 -11.66 -6.10 -8.33
N CYS A 202 -11.56 -7.30 -7.72
CA CYS A 202 -10.91 -8.45 -8.34
C CYS A 202 -11.84 -9.59 -8.68
N ASN A 203 -12.94 -9.78 -7.96
CA ASN A 203 -13.74 -10.99 -8.14
C ASN A 203 -14.32 -11.14 -9.55
N ASP A 204 -14.78 -10.04 -10.15
CA ASP A 204 -15.28 -10.06 -11.52
C ASP A 204 -14.22 -10.47 -12.54
N SER A 205 -12.94 -10.17 -12.29
CA SER A 205 -11.82 -10.53 -13.19
C SER A 205 -11.11 -11.84 -12.84
N HIS A 206 -11.46 -12.48 -11.71
CA HIS A 206 -10.79 -13.70 -11.21
C HIS A 206 -11.79 -14.78 -10.81
N ASN A 207 -12.95 -14.82 -11.47
CA ASN A 207 -13.95 -15.88 -11.28
C ASN A 207 -14.36 -16.06 -9.79
N HIS A 208 -14.54 -14.95 -9.08
CA HIS A 208 -14.87 -14.89 -7.65
C HIS A 208 -13.87 -15.63 -6.73
N THR A 209 -12.60 -15.68 -7.12
CA THR A 209 -11.56 -16.40 -6.37
C THR A 209 -11.11 -15.69 -5.09
N PHE A 210 -11.33 -14.38 -4.95
CA PHE A 210 -10.95 -13.64 -3.76
C PHE A 210 -12.04 -13.66 -2.67
N PRO A 211 -11.65 -13.68 -1.38
CA PRO A 211 -12.58 -13.75 -0.27
C PRO A 211 -13.50 -12.52 -0.24
N GLY A 212 -14.78 -12.76 0.01
CA GLY A 212 -15.79 -11.71 0.19
C GLY A 212 -16.02 -11.35 1.66
N MET A 213 -16.49 -10.12 1.89
CA MET A 213 -16.81 -9.59 3.24
C MET A 213 -18.23 -9.94 3.70
N GLY A 214 -18.75 -11.12 3.35
CA GLY A 214 -20.04 -11.59 3.87
C GLY A 214 -20.00 -11.71 5.39
N GLU A 215 -21.05 -11.25 6.07
CA GLU A 215 -21.18 -11.28 7.53
C GLU A 215 -20.97 -12.71 8.06
N TYR A 216 -20.05 -12.83 9.02
CA TYR A 216 -19.60 -14.03 9.75
C TYR A 216 -18.44 -14.83 9.09
N ASP A 217 -17.29 -14.73 9.77
CA ASP A 217 -16.01 -15.41 9.59
C ASP A 217 -15.06 -15.02 8.43
N ASN A 218 -14.67 -13.74 8.41
CA ASN A 218 -13.59 -13.24 7.56
C ASN A 218 -12.27 -14.02 7.75
N GLN A 219 -12.01 -14.55 8.95
CA GLN A 219 -10.74 -15.24 9.24
C GLN A 219 -10.67 -16.61 8.55
N GLN A 220 -11.75 -17.39 8.58
CA GLN A 220 -11.81 -18.66 7.86
C GLN A 220 -11.71 -18.48 6.34
N HIS A 221 -12.41 -17.49 5.77
CA HIS A 221 -12.31 -17.21 4.33
C HIS A 221 -10.90 -16.77 3.92
N LEU A 222 -10.24 -15.95 4.73
CA LEU A 222 -8.85 -15.56 4.49
C LEU A 222 -7.90 -16.75 4.62
N HIS A 223 -8.08 -17.58 5.63
CA HIS A 223 -7.33 -18.82 5.78
C HIS A 223 -7.50 -19.73 4.56
N HIS A 224 -8.74 -19.97 4.11
CA HIS A 224 -8.99 -20.77 2.92
C HIS A 224 -8.35 -20.16 1.66
N PHE A 225 -8.48 -18.84 1.47
CA PHE A 225 -7.82 -18.14 0.37
C PHE A 225 -6.30 -18.30 0.42
N TYR A 226 -5.70 -18.18 1.61
CA TYR A 226 -4.27 -18.41 1.81
C TYR A 226 -3.88 -19.82 1.35
N LEU A 227 -4.54 -20.87 1.84
CA LEU A 227 -4.26 -22.26 1.46
C LEU A 227 -4.45 -22.50 -0.03
N LYS A 228 -5.51 -21.92 -0.63
CA LYS A 228 -5.78 -22.00 -2.07
C LYS A 228 -4.65 -21.36 -2.89
N TYR A 229 -4.12 -20.22 -2.44
CA TYR A 229 -2.98 -19.55 -3.07
C TYR A 229 -1.74 -20.45 -3.06
N GLN A 230 -1.41 -21.03 -1.90
CA GLN A 230 -0.29 -21.96 -1.72
C GLN A 230 -0.43 -23.20 -2.62
N HIS A 231 -1.62 -23.79 -2.61
CA HIS A 231 -1.94 -24.96 -3.43
C HIS A 231 -1.77 -24.70 -4.93
N ARG A 232 -2.17 -23.52 -5.42
CA ARG A 232 -1.98 -23.16 -6.85
C ARG A 232 -0.50 -23.08 -7.22
N LEU A 233 0.36 -22.53 -6.36
CA LEU A 233 1.80 -22.50 -6.59
C LEU A 233 2.43 -23.90 -6.63
N LEU A 234 2.10 -24.75 -5.65
CA LEU A 234 2.58 -26.13 -5.58
C LEU A 234 2.12 -26.96 -6.79
N LYS A 235 0.85 -26.85 -7.16
CA LYS A 235 0.29 -27.52 -8.35
C LYS A 235 0.99 -27.06 -9.62
N PHE A 236 1.21 -25.75 -9.78
CA PHE A 236 1.94 -25.22 -10.92
C PHE A 236 3.36 -25.79 -11.00
N ALA A 237 4.11 -25.81 -9.89
CA ALA A 237 5.46 -26.36 -9.85
C ALA A 237 5.49 -27.86 -10.21
N ALA A 238 4.54 -28.65 -9.69
CA ALA A 238 4.42 -30.07 -10.02
C ALA A 238 4.13 -30.32 -11.51
N MET A 239 3.41 -29.42 -12.18
CA MET A 239 3.06 -29.52 -13.59
C MET A 239 4.13 -28.95 -14.53
N ASN A 240 5.12 -28.21 -14.01
CA ASN A 240 6.12 -27.49 -14.80
C ASN A 240 7.53 -27.80 -14.27
N PRO A 241 8.12 -28.98 -14.59
CA PRO A 241 9.39 -29.42 -14.01
C PRO A 241 10.60 -28.54 -14.36
N ASP A 242 10.50 -27.70 -15.40
CA ASP A 242 11.54 -26.70 -15.72
C ASP A 242 11.52 -25.50 -14.77
N TRP A 243 10.50 -25.42 -13.91
CA TRP A 243 10.33 -24.39 -12.90
C TRP A 243 10.70 -24.92 -11.51
N ASN A 244 11.51 -24.12 -10.81
CA ASN A 244 11.89 -24.38 -9.44
C ASN A 244 10.87 -23.74 -8.49
N TYR A 245 10.52 -24.43 -7.41
CA TYR A 245 9.71 -23.87 -6.32
C TYR A 245 10.52 -23.86 -5.03
N VAL A 246 10.71 -22.67 -4.46
CA VAL A 246 11.42 -22.44 -3.22
C VAL A 246 10.45 -21.84 -2.21
N GLU A 247 10.07 -22.64 -1.23
CA GLU A 247 9.27 -22.18 -0.09
C GLU A 247 10.19 -21.75 1.06
N ILE A 248 9.90 -20.60 1.66
CA ILE A 248 10.62 -20.05 2.82
C ILE A 248 9.64 -19.88 3.97
N ASP A 249 9.87 -20.60 5.07
CA ASP A 249 8.97 -20.61 6.22
C ASP A 249 9.34 -19.53 7.23
N LEU A 250 8.55 -18.46 7.26
CA LEU A 250 8.76 -17.33 8.16
C LEU A 250 8.33 -17.58 9.60
N ARG A 251 7.77 -18.76 9.92
CA ARG A 251 7.54 -19.18 11.31
C ARG A 251 8.83 -19.60 12.00
N ARG A 252 9.89 -19.87 11.22
CA ARG A 252 11.22 -20.19 11.72
C ARG A 252 11.93 -18.95 12.23
N SER A 253 12.97 -19.16 13.04
CA SER A 253 13.81 -18.05 13.49
C SER A 253 14.48 -17.35 12.31
N ARG A 254 14.83 -16.09 12.51
CA ARG A 254 15.52 -15.27 11.51
C ARG A 254 16.77 -15.95 10.93
N ASP A 255 17.54 -16.62 11.78
CA ASP A 255 18.78 -17.29 11.39
C ASP A 255 18.52 -18.56 10.56
N GLU A 256 17.48 -19.33 10.90
CA GLU A 256 17.05 -20.49 10.13
C GLU A 256 16.51 -20.09 8.74
N VAL A 257 15.74 -19.01 8.66
CA VAL A 257 15.28 -18.46 7.38
C VAL A 257 16.47 -18.03 6.52
N GLY A 258 17.45 -17.35 7.10
CA GLY A 258 18.67 -16.96 6.39
C GLY A 258 19.45 -18.17 5.88
N PHE A 259 19.57 -19.23 6.68
CA PHE A 259 20.22 -20.48 6.26
C PHE A 259 19.44 -21.17 5.13
N GLN A 260 18.11 -21.23 5.21
CA GLN A 260 17.26 -21.82 4.17
C GLN A 260 17.41 -21.06 2.85
N LEU A 261 17.38 -19.73 2.90
CA LEU A 261 17.61 -18.86 1.75
C LEU A 261 18.99 -19.10 1.12
N GLN A 262 20.03 -19.22 1.94
CA GLN A 262 21.38 -19.54 1.46
C GLN A 262 21.46 -20.91 0.79
N GLN A 263 20.85 -21.93 1.39
CA GLN A 263 20.85 -23.28 0.85
C GLN A 263 20.10 -23.38 -0.49
N GLN A 264 18.96 -22.70 -0.60
CA GLN A 264 18.05 -22.82 -1.76
C GLN A 264 18.41 -21.85 -2.89
N LEU A 265 18.92 -20.65 -2.56
CA LEU A 265 19.22 -19.61 -3.55
C LEU A 265 20.72 -19.34 -3.74
N GLY A 266 21.58 -19.89 -2.90
CA GLY A 266 23.03 -19.70 -2.96
C GLY A 266 23.53 -18.32 -2.51
N PHE A 267 22.64 -17.46 -2.00
CA PHE A 267 23.00 -16.14 -1.51
C PHE A 267 23.49 -16.20 -0.06
N ASP A 268 24.40 -15.30 0.34
CA ASP A 268 24.92 -15.29 1.71
C ASP A 268 23.79 -15.01 2.72
N LYS A 269 23.64 -15.88 3.74
CA LYS A 269 22.61 -15.70 4.78
C LYS A 269 22.73 -14.36 5.48
N LYS A 270 23.93 -13.75 5.53
CA LYS A 270 24.12 -12.41 6.10
C LYS A 270 23.21 -11.38 5.43
N CYS A 271 22.90 -11.54 4.15
CA CYS A 271 21.99 -10.64 3.45
C CYS A 271 20.59 -10.67 4.03
N TRP A 272 20.11 -11.85 4.43
CA TRP A 272 18.82 -11.95 5.11
C TRP A 272 18.91 -11.42 6.54
N LEU A 273 19.98 -11.75 7.25
CA LEU A 273 20.19 -11.27 8.62
C LEU A 273 20.25 -9.75 8.65
N GLU A 274 21.01 -9.11 7.77
CA GLU A 274 21.10 -7.65 7.65
C GLU A 274 19.78 -7.05 7.17
N SER A 275 19.10 -7.69 6.20
CA SER A 275 17.83 -7.21 5.69
C SER A 275 16.70 -7.28 6.71
N THR A 276 16.81 -8.09 7.76
CA THR A 276 15.82 -8.26 8.84
C THR A 276 16.29 -7.83 10.22
N SER A 277 17.57 -7.52 10.40
CA SER A 277 18.10 -7.04 11.67
C SER A 277 17.60 -5.62 11.95
N GLY A 278 16.90 -5.45 13.05
CA GLY A 278 16.94 -4.19 13.78
C GLY A 278 18.31 -4.06 14.46
N SER A 279 19.31 -3.41 13.85
CA SER A 279 20.43 -2.77 14.54
C SER A 279 19.97 -1.87 15.71
N ILE A 280 20.18 -2.36 16.91
CA ILE A 280 20.18 -1.57 18.13
C ILE A 280 21.21 -0.45 17.95
N VAL A 281 20.77 0.81 17.92
CA VAL A 281 21.68 1.96 17.95
C VAL A 281 22.11 2.13 19.40
N GLY A 282 23.41 1.97 19.66
CA GLY A 282 24.03 2.21 20.95
C GLY A 282 23.95 3.68 21.38
N ASP A 283 24.11 3.87 22.68
CA ASP A 283 23.88 5.12 23.42
C ASP A 283 24.73 6.32 22.90
N ASP A 284 24.05 7.46 22.68
CA ASP A 284 24.57 8.86 22.63
C ASP A 284 24.73 9.58 21.24
N PRO A 285 24.56 10.93 21.14
CA PRO A 285 23.40 11.56 20.49
C PRO A 285 23.88 12.59 19.42
N MET A 286 23.11 13.14 18.48
CA MET A 286 21.90 13.88 18.78
C MET A 286 21.02 14.16 17.55
N VAL A 287 21.48 14.01 16.28
CA VAL A 287 20.61 14.43 15.15
C VAL A 287 20.74 13.61 13.85
N LEU A 288 21.88 12.99 13.54
CA LEU A 288 22.05 12.23 12.27
C LEU A 288 22.22 10.72 12.45
N ALA A 289 22.51 10.24 13.66
CA ALA A 289 22.64 8.80 13.96
C ALA A 289 21.29 8.08 14.20
N ASN A 290 20.17 8.83 14.28
CA ASN A 290 18.85 8.33 14.65
C ASN A 290 17.86 8.25 13.49
N GLN A 291 18.32 8.22 12.23
CA GLN A 291 17.40 7.87 11.16
C GLN A 291 17.01 6.41 11.37
N PRO A 292 15.73 6.12 11.61
CA PRO A 292 15.32 4.77 11.88
C PRO A 292 15.60 3.94 10.65
N ARG A 293 16.14 2.78 10.93
CA ARG A 293 16.51 1.89 9.86
C ARG A 293 15.23 1.27 9.34
N PRO A 294 15.29 0.81 8.11
CA PRO A 294 14.10 0.27 7.51
C PRO A 294 13.36 -0.89 8.19
N ASN A 295 14.06 -1.66 9.04
CA ASN A 295 13.45 -2.75 9.82
C ASN A 295 12.81 -2.23 11.12
N ASP A 296 13.13 -1.01 11.50
CA ASP A 296 12.46 -0.28 12.58
C ASP A 296 11.14 0.29 12.08
N ILE A 297 10.97 0.42 10.75
CA ILE A 297 9.75 0.92 10.15
C ILE A 297 8.65 -0.12 10.29
N THR A 298 7.77 0.10 11.25
CA THR A 298 6.52 -0.62 11.37
C THR A 298 5.37 0.23 10.82
N PHE A 299 4.31 -0.44 10.39
CA PHE A 299 3.10 0.21 9.91
C PHE A 299 1.96 0.03 10.94
N PRO A 300 1.06 1.02 11.06
CA PRO A 300 0.92 2.18 10.20
C PRO A 300 1.98 3.27 10.43
N ALA A 301 2.30 4.01 9.37
CA ALA A 301 3.12 5.20 9.43
C ALA A 301 2.24 6.45 9.35
N LEU A 302 2.36 7.34 10.33
CA LEU A 302 1.66 8.62 10.38
C LEU A 302 2.61 9.74 9.93
N VAL A 303 2.30 10.38 8.80
CA VAL A 303 3.04 11.55 8.32
C VAL A 303 2.53 12.79 9.05
N THR A 304 3.24 13.23 10.08
CA THR A 304 2.89 14.37 10.95
C THR A 304 3.31 15.73 10.38
N ALA A 305 3.58 15.80 9.08
CA ALA A 305 3.99 17.03 8.41
C ALA A 305 2.80 17.99 8.24
N MET A 306 3.03 19.28 8.51
CA MET A 306 2.03 20.32 8.23
C MET A 306 1.69 20.38 6.73
N PRO A 307 0.46 20.80 6.36
CA PRO A 307 0.12 21.02 4.96
C PRO A 307 1.14 21.93 4.29
N LYS A 308 1.50 21.62 3.05
CA LYS A 308 2.53 22.33 2.24
C LYS A 308 4.00 22.10 2.67
N SER A 309 4.25 21.17 3.59
CA SER A 309 5.59 20.66 3.91
C SER A 309 6.01 19.45 3.06
N GLY A 310 5.25 19.09 2.02
CA GLY A 310 5.59 17.96 1.13
C GLY A 310 4.77 16.69 1.35
N THR A 311 3.63 16.77 2.04
CA THR A 311 2.72 15.63 2.29
C THR A 311 2.35 14.86 1.01
N THR A 312 2.00 15.55 -0.08
CA THR A 312 1.71 14.88 -1.37
C THR A 312 2.94 14.20 -1.96
N THR A 313 4.11 14.85 -1.89
CA THR A 313 5.37 14.27 -2.41
C THR A 313 5.71 12.99 -1.67
N MET A 314 5.48 12.95 -0.34
CA MET A 314 5.65 11.74 0.46
C MET A 314 4.64 10.66 0.11
N HIS A 315 3.36 11.02 -0.04
CA HIS A 315 2.34 10.09 -0.51
C HIS A 315 2.73 9.42 -1.83
N GLU A 316 3.16 10.21 -2.81
CA GLU A 316 3.57 9.69 -4.11
C GLU A 316 4.88 8.90 -4.06
N TYR A 317 5.77 9.21 -3.11
CA TYR A 317 6.95 8.40 -2.83
C TYR A 317 6.55 6.99 -2.41
N PHE A 318 5.62 6.85 -1.45
CA PHE A 318 5.12 5.55 -1.00
C PHE A 318 4.28 4.83 -2.06
N VAL A 319 3.41 5.55 -2.78
CA VAL A 319 2.70 4.99 -3.94
C VAL A 319 3.68 4.49 -5.01
N CYS A 320 4.81 5.18 -5.19
CA CYS A 320 5.88 4.76 -6.08
C CYS A 320 6.70 3.56 -5.55
N GLY A 321 6.86 3.41 -4.24
CA GLY A 321 7.61 2.29 -3.67
C GLY A 321 6.80 1.02 -3.52
N MET A 322 5.56 1.16 -3.04
CA MET A 322 4.75 0.05 -2.52
C MET A 322 3.39 -0.08 -3.21
N GLY A 323 2.93 0.98 -3.88
CA GLY A 323 1.74 0.96 -4.74
C GLY A 323 0.57 1.83 -4.32
N ASP A 324 -0.45 1.91 -5.20
CA ASP A 324 -1.53 2.92 -5.20
C ASP A 324 -2.35 3.00 -3.89
N TRP A 325 -2.26 2.00 -3.03
CA TRP A 325 -3.11 1.80 -1.82
C TRP A 325 -2.37 2.00 -0.53
N THR A 326 -1.05 1.90 -0.63
CA THR A 326 -0.16 1.81 0.53
C THR A 326 -0.02 3.16 1.20
N SER A 327 -0.35 4.25 0.52
CA SER A 327 -0.42 5.57 1.11
C SER A 327 -1.74 6.25 0.78
N SER A 328 -2.29 7.01 1.74
CA SER A 328 -3.42 7.91 1.55
C SER A 328 -2.96 9.36 1.77
N HIS A 329 -3.53 10.30 1.00
CA HIS A 329 -3.23 11.73 1.09
C HIS A 329 -4.53 12.52 1.27
N GLN A 330 -4.68 13.14 2.45
CA GLN A 330 -5.84 13.92 2.91
C GLN A 330 -7.14 13.12 3.06
N PHE A 331 -7.43 12.26 2.10
CA PHE A 331 -8.61 11.46 2.03
C PHE A 331 -8.26 9.99 1.89
N THR A 332 -9.18 9.16 2.31
CA THR A 332 -9.11 7.71 2.18
C THR A 332 -10.45 7.16 1.69
N TRP A 333 -10.42 5.90 1.27
CA TRP A 333 -11.61 5.16 0.87
C TRP A 333 -12.00 4.25 2.01
N THR A 334 -13.18 4.47 2.57
CA THR A 334 -13.68 3.64 3.67
C THR A 334 -15.09 3.18 3.42
N THR A 335 -15.42 2.07 4.06
CA THR A 335 -16.75 1.48 4.14
C THR A 335 -17.13 1.56 5.61
N HIS A 336 -17.79 2.65 5.99
CA HIS A 336 -18.24 2.82 7.37
C HIS A 336 -19.21 1.69 7.80
N GLU A 337 -19.84 1.00 6.85
CA GLU A 337 -20.71 -0.15 7.07
C GLU A 337 -20.52 -1.14 5.90
N ALA A 338 -20.53 -2.45 6.19
CA ALA A 338 -20.35 -3.53 5.19
C ALA A 338 -21.35 -3.48 4.01
N LYS A 339 -22.42 -2.68 4.12
CA LYS A 339 -23.50 -2.56 3.14
C LYS A 339 -23.55 -1.18 2.45
N ARG A 340 -22.65 -0.25 2.77
CA ARG A 340 -22.63 1.09 2.14
C ARG A 340 -21.58 1.19 1.04
N PRO A 341 -21.83 1.97 -0.02
CA PRO A 341 -20.84 2.21 -1.05
C PRO A 341 -19.60 2.86 -0.43
N VAL A 342 -18.43 2.50 -0.95
CA VAL A 342 -17.15 3.12 -0.58
C VAL A 342 -17.26 4.65 -0.72
N THR A 343 -17.13 5.37 0.39
CA THR A 343 -17.13 6.84 0.41
C THR A 343 -15.72 7.36 0.64
N GLN A 344 -15.46 8.55 0.10
CA GLN A 344 -14.23 9.28 0.38
C GLN A 344 -14.39 10.01 1.71
N LEU A 345 -13.51 9.73 2.66
CA LEU A 345 -13.50 10.34 3.99
C LEU A 345 -12.21 11.11 4.20
N SER A 346 -12.29 12.29 4.83
CA SER A 346 -11.10 13.02 5.29
C SER A 346 -10.43 12.24 6.42
N ILE A 347 -9.15 11.92 6.27
CA ILE A 347 -8.41 11.16 7.29
C ILE A 347 -8.45 11.87 8.64
N GLY A 348 -8.29 13.19 8.64
CA GLY A 348 -8.34 13.98 9.87
C GLY A 348 -9.72 14.03 10.51
N GLU A 349 -10.81 14.03 9.71
CA GLU A 349 -12.18 13.96 10.26
C GLU A 349 -12.39 12.59 10.92
N CYS A 350 -11.97 11.51 10.24
CA CYS A 350 -12.03 10.15 10.79
C CYS A 350 -11.28 9.98 12.11
N MET A 351 -10.04 10.47 12.18
CA MET A 351 -9.23 10.41 13.40
C MET A 351 -9.90 11.19 14.54
N LEU A 352 -10.46 12.36 14.24
CA LEU A 352 -11.18 13.17 15.22
C LEU A 352 -12.44 12.45 15.72
N ASP A 353 -13.22 11.83 14.83
CA ASP A 353 -14.40 11.06 15.19
C ASP A 353 -14.02 9.88 16.11
N ASN A 354 -12.97 9.13 15.78
CA ASN A 354 -12.48 8.04 16.64
C ASN A 354 -12.03 8.55 18.02
N ILE A 355 -11.42 9.74 18.10
CA ILE A 355 -11.06 10.36 19.38
C ILE A 355 -12.30 10.71 20.19
N ASN A 356 -13.29 11.34 19.56
CA ASN A 356 -14.55 11.77 20.20
C ASN A 356 -15.37 10.58 20.68
N ASP A 357 -15.42 9.51 19.89
CA ASP A 357 -16.13 8.26 20.21
C ASP A 357 -15.34 7.35 21.16
N ASN A 358 -14.17 7.81 21.63
CA ASN A 358 -13.25 7.04 22.45
C ASN A 358 -12.91 5.64 21.87
N THR A 359 -12.87 5.54 20.54
CA THR A 359 -12.66 4.30 19.82
C THR A 359 -11.17 4.01 19.61
N TYR A 360 -10.79 2.72 19.73
CA TYR A 360 -9.47 2.21 19.39
C TYR A 360 -9.56 1.17 18.27
N PRO A 361 -8.55 1.09 17.38
CA PRO A 361 -7.39 2.00 17.28
C PRO A 361 -7.71 3.36 16.62
N LEU A 362 -6.81 4.36 16.72
CA LEU A 362 -7.02 5.73 16.19
C LEU A 362 -7.38 5.78 14.70
N LEU A 363 -6.83 4.87 13.90
CA LEU A 363 -7.08 4.80 12.45
C LEU A 363 -8.19 3.79 12.09
N LYS A 364 -8.96 3.31 13.07
CA LYS A 364 -10.06 2.37 12.82
C LYS A 364 -11.06 3.00 11.83
N GLY A 365 -11.30 2.31 10.72
CA GLY A 365 -12.21 2.80 9.69
C GLY A 365 -11.71 4.02 8.90
N CYS A 366 -10.46 4.47 9.10
CA CYS A 366 -9.86 5.57 8.34
C CYS A 366 -9.18 5.10 7.05
N GLY A 367 -9.67 4.00 6.48
CA GLY A 367 -9.08 3.31 5.34
C GLY A 367 -7.86 2.45 5.69
N ASN A 368 -7.11 2.08 4.67
CA ASN A 368 -6.25 0.88 4.68
C ASN A 368 -4.80 1.13 4.33
N SER A 369 -4.45 2.39 4.20
CA SER A 369 -3.09 2.71 3.82
C SER A 369 -2.14 2.29 4.93
N LEU A 370 -0.95 1.88 4.52
CA LEU A 370 0.15 1.68 5.44
C LEU A 370 0.72 3.04 5.88
N VAL A 371 0.57 4.07 5.04
CA VAL A 371 1.04 5.43 5.30
C VAL A 371 -0.08 6.45 5.17
N PHE A 372 -0.36 7.17 6.25
CA PHE A 372 -1.38 8.22 6.28
C PHE A 372 -0.71 9.59 6.23
N SER A 373 -1.00 10.38 5.20
CA SER A 373 -0.41 11.70 5.00
C SER A 373 -1.44 12.80 4.81
N ASP A 374 -1.06 14.03 5.19
CA ASP A 374 -1.96 15.19 5.20
C ASP A 374 -3.21 14.93 6.05
N THR A 375 -3.00 14.38 7.24
CA THR A 375 -4.06 13.91 8.16
C THR A 375 -4.77 15.02 8.90
N GLY A 376 -4.66 16.26 8.42
CA GLY A 376 -5.38 17.40 8.96
C GLY A 376 -6.77 17.54 8.37
N ALA A 377 -7.72 18.02 9.16
CA ALA A 377 -9.06 18.38 8.72
C ALA A 377 -9.32 19.86 8.99
N LEU A 378 -9.74 20.56 7.93
CA LEU A 378 -10.12 21.97 8.00
C LEU A 378 -11.47 22.17 7.32
N ARG A 379 -12.56 22.09 8.10
CA ARG A 379 -13.92 22.41 7.67
C ARG A 379 -14.30 23.81 8.14
N LEU A 380 -14.61 24.66 7.18
CA LEU A 380 -15.13 26.00 7.45
C LEU A 380 -16.21 26.31 6.43
N GLU A 381 -17.44 26.53 6.86
CA GLU A 381 -18.30 27.52 6.21
C GLU A 381 -19.38 28.13 7.13
N ASN A 382 -19.83 29.33 6.75
CA ASN A 382 -20.16 30.48 7.60
C ASN A 382 -21.58 30.54 8.23
N LYS A 383 -21.60 31.00 9.50
CA LYS A 383 -22.40 32.08 10.16
C LYS A 383 -23.90 32.00 10.44
N THR A 384 -24.71 31.06 9.96
CA THR A 384 -26.17 31.11 10.27
C THR A 384 -26.81 29.86 10.88
N ARG A 385 -26.10 28.74 11.07
CA ARG A 385 -26.62 27.56 11.78
C ARG A 385 -25.54 26.89 12.63
N ASN A 386 -25.92 26.50 13.85
CA ASN A 386 -25.06 25.99 14.93
C ASN A 386 -24.39 24.65 14.56
N GLN A 387 -23.05 24.67 14.47
CA GLN A 387 -22.09 23.54 14.35
C GLN A 387 -21.93 22.97 12.92
N ASP A 388 -20.73 22.86 12.31
CA ASP A 388 -19.42 22.48 12.85
C ASP A 388 -18.25 23.34 12.29
N SER A 389 -17.29 23.75 13.13
CA SER A 389 -16.00 24.28 12.68
C SER A 389 -14.88 23.25 12.89
N ILE A 390 -14.66 22.30 11.98
CA ILE A 390 -13.61 21.30 12.17
C ILE A 390 -12.25 21.96 11.87
N CYS A 391 -11.39 22.03 12.87
CA CYS A 391 -9.97 22.31 12.69
C CYS A 391 -9.21 21.31 13.53
N TYR A 392 -8.58 20.35 12.87
CA TYR A 392 -7.93 19.24 13.53
C TYR A 392 -6.64 18.90 12.81
N TYR A 393 -5.57 18.75 13.59
CA TYR A 393 -4.23 18.44 13.10
C TYR A 393 -3.57 17.59 14.19
N PRO A 394 -3.22 16.33 13.93
CA PRO A 394 -2.78 15.42 14.99
C PRO A 394 -1.49 15.88 15.68
N MET A 395 -0.59 16.53 14.95
CA MET A 395 0.65 17.13 15.49
C MET A 395 0.43 18.36 16.37
N VAL A 396 -0.72 19.01 16.26
CA VAL A 396 -1.07 20.19 17.06
C VAL A 396 -1.93 19.77 18.27
N HIS A 397 -2.79 18.76 18.09
CA HIS A 397 -3.69 18.26 19.13
C HIS A 397 -3.06 17.05 19.81
N LEU A 398 -2.22 17.29 20.84
CA LEU A 398 -1.38 16.29 21.52
C LEU A 398 -2.08 14.96 21.86
N HIS A 399 -3.35 14.99 22.27
CA HIS A 399 -4.14 13.78 22.52
C HIS A 399 -4.17 12.81 21.33
N SER A 400 -3.99 13.31 20.11
CA SER A 400 -3.96 12.51 18.88
C SER A 400 -2.68 11.72 18.73
N LEU A 401 -1.52 12.32 19.02
CA LEU A 401 -0.24 11.60 18.98
C LEU A 401 -0.22 10.53 20.09
N GLU A 402 -0.71 10.87 21.28
CA GLU A 402 -0.86 9.92 22.38
C GLU A 402 -1.80 8.75 22.02
N ARG A 403 -2.94 9.04 21.38
CA ARG A 403 -3.86 8.01 20.87
C ARG A 403 -3.21 7.14 19.80
N PHE A 404 -2.38 7.72 18.93
CA PHE A 404 -1.64 6.98 17.91
C PHE A 404 -0.68 6.00 18.58
N TYR A 405 0.15 6.47 19.52
CA TYR A 405 1.07 5.63 20.29
C TYR A 405 0.35 4.48 21.00
N ARG A 406 -0.73 4.76 21.72
CA ARG A 406 -1.50 3.70 22.41
C ARG A 406 -2.09 2.67 21.46
N SER A 407 -2.46 3.09 20.26
CA SER A 407 -3.02 2.20 19.23
C SER A 407 -1.94 1.40 18.51
N TYR A 408 -0.76 1.99 18.36
CA TYR A 408 0.36 1.50 17.55
C TYR A 408 1.68 1.82 18.26
N PRO A 409 2.01 1.12 19.36
CA PRO A 409 3.15 1.48 20.21
C PRO A 409 4.51 1.35 19.52
N GLU A 410 4.58 0.57 18.44
CA GLU A 410 5.76 0.40 17.60
C GLU A 410 5.67 1.20 16.29
N GLY A 411 4.56 1.92 16.06
CA GLY A 411 4.24 2.60 14.80
C GLY A 411 5.29 3.62 14.36
N THR A 412 5.24 4.02 13.09
CA THR A 412 6.19 4.99 12.54
C THR A 412 5.59 6.40 12.49
N ILE A 413 6.32 7.41 12.96
CA ILE A 413 6.06 8.84 12.72
C ILE A 413 7.04 9.34 11.67
N ILE A 414 6.52 9.91 10.58
CA ILE A 414 7.32 10.56 9.54
C ILE A 414 7.03 12.06 9.56
N HIS A 415 7.98 12.86 10.01
CA HIS A 415 7.86 14.31 10.10
C HIS A 415 8.66 14.99 8.99
N ILE A 416 7.97 15.59 8.01
CA ILE A 416 8.63 16.30 6.91
C ILE A 416 8.79 17.76 7.30
N VAL A 417 10.04 18.22 7.36
CA VAL A 417 10.40 19.58 7.75
C VAL A 417 10.80 20.41 6.53
N ARG A 418 10.55 21.71 6.59
CA ARG A 418 10.86 22.67 5.53
C ARG A 418 11.27 23.98 6.18
N ASN A 419 12.15 24.76 5.55
CA ASN A 419 12.42 26.13 5.99
C ASN A 419 11.10 26.91 6.20
N ALA A 420 10.91 27.47 7.39
CA ALA A 420 9.67 28.11 7.84
C ALA A 420 9.21 29.19 6.87
N THR A 421 10.09 30.12 6.47
CA THR A 421 9.77 31.20 5.51
C THR A 421 9.24 30.66 4.17
N SER A 422 9.84 29.57 3.68
CA SER A 422 9.41 28.88 2.46
C SER A 422 8.07 28.15 2.62
N TRP A 423 7.81 27.59 3.81
CA TRP A 423 6.55 26.98 4.17
C TRP A 423 5.42 28.01 4.20
N ILE A 424 5.59 29.14 4.91
CA ILE A 424 4.59 30.21 5.02
C ILE A 424 4.24 30.78 3.65
N SER A 425 5.26 31.05 2.83
CA SER A 425 5.10 31.48 1.44
C SER A 425 4.25 30.49 0.61
N SER A 426 4.28 29.20 0.94
CA SER A 426 3.49 28.17 0.28
C SER A 426 2.07 28.09 0.84
N VAL A 427 1.89 28.21 2.15
CA VAL A 427 0.59 28.29 2.84
C VAL A 427 -0.22 29.48 2.32
N ARG A 428 0.37 30.68 2.28
CA ARG A 428 -0.28 31.91 1.81
C ARG A 428 -0.71 31.83 0.34
N ARG A 429 0.06 31.15 -0.50
CA ARG A 429 -0.27 30.94 -1.93
C ARG A 429 -1.34 29.88 -2.13
N PHE A 430 -1.45 28.90 -1.23
CA PHE A 430 -2.40 27.80 -1.36
C PHE A 430 -3.76 28.20 -0.78
N HIS A 431 -4.60 28.82 -1.62
CA HIS A 431 -5.98 29.22 -1.26
C HIS A 431 -6.09 30.04 0.03
N ARG A 432 -5.06 30.85 0.35
CA ARG A 432 -4.98 31.62 1.60
C ARG A 432 -5.20 30.73 2.84
N LEU A 433 -4.53 29.58 2.90
CA LEU A 433 -4.69 28.61 3.99
C LEU A 433 -4.41 29.23 5.37
N ASP A 434 -3.47 30.18 5.44
CA ASP A 434 -3.22 31.07 6.58
C ASP A 434 -4.52 31.71 7.10
N LYS A 435 -5.25 32.37 6.21
CA LYS A 435 -6.50 33.06 6.56
C LYS A 435 -7.61 32.09 6.90
N ARG A 436 -7.58 30.87 6.35
CA ARG A 436 -8.58 29.84 6.66
C ARG A 436 -8.35 29.33 8.08
N TRP A 437 -7.12 28.99 8.46
CA TRP A 437 -6.79 28.61 9.84
C TRP A 437 -7.23 29.68 10.84
N VAL A 438 -6.87 30.94 10.60
CA VAL A 438 -7.28 32.05 11.48
C VAL A 438 -8.80 32.21 11.57
N LYS A 439 -9.54 31.94 10.49
CA LYS A 439 -11.02 32.03 10.50
C LYS A 439 -11.68 30.86 11.23
N GLY A 440 -10.98 29.75 11.41
CA GLY A 440 -11.48 28.59 12.14
C GLY A 440 -11.40 28.81 13.64
N TYR A 441 -12.55 28.95 14.30
CA TYR A 441 -12.62 29.13 15.74
C TYR A 441 -11.84 28.03 16.50
N ASN A 442 -12.03 26.78 16.11
CA ASN A 442 -11.32 25.64 16.71
C ASN A 442 -9.81 25.60 16.39
N CYS A 443 -9.32 26.32 15.38
CA CYS A 443 -7.88 26.41 15.15
C CYS A 443 -7.20 27.32 16.17
N ARG A 444 -7.84 28.44 16.54
CA ARG A 444 -7.27 29.43 17.46
C ARG A 444 -6.96 28.83 18.83
N GLY A 445 -7.92 28.08 19.38
CA GLY A 445 -7.73 27.36 20.65
C GLY A 445 -6.76 26.18 20.57
N GLY A 446 -6.41 25.72 19.36
CA GLY A 446 -5.44 24.66 19.13
C GLY A 446 -3.98 25.15 19.08
N GLY A 447 -3.71 26.44 19.25
CA GLY A 447 -2.35 26.99 19.18
C GLY A 447 -1.94 27.49 17.79
N PHE A 448 -2.87 27.58 16.83
CA PHE A 448 -2.64 28.35 15.60
C PHE A 448 -2.67 29.86 15.89
N PRO A 449 -1.93 30.68 15.14
CA PRO A 449 -2.01 32.14 15.26
C PRO A 449 -3.44 32.69 15.12
N GLU A 450 -3.76 33.70 15.93
CA GLU A 450 -5.14 34.18 16.11
C GLU A 450 -5.59 35.28 15.13
N ASP A 451 -4.64 36.03 14.54
CA ASP A 451 -4.93 37.19 13.70
C ASP A 451 -4.62 36.94 12.21
N VAL A 452 -5.46 37.51 11.35
CA VAL A 452 -5.27 37.51 9.90
C VAL A 452 -4.03 38.36 9.54
N LYS A 453 -3.62 39.26 10.44
CA LYS A 453 -2.44 40.11 10.33
C LYS A 453 -1.18 39.53 10.98
N THR A 454 -1.22 38.30 11.51
CA THR A 454 -0.05 37.57 12.02
C THR A 454 1.13 37.66 11.06
N SER A 455 2.29 38.04 11.61
CA SER A 455 3.52 38.29 10.85
C SER A 455 4.08 36.99 10.26
N ASP A 456 5.02 37.08 9.31
CA ASP A 456 5.75 35.89 8.85
C ASP A 456 6.61 35.28 9.97
N GLU A 457 7.07 36.09 10.93
CA GLU A 457 7.85 35.61 12.07
C GLU A 457 6.99 34.74 12.99
N GLU A 458 5.81 35.20 13.39
CA GLU A 458 4.89 34.48 14.27
C GLU A 458 4.38 33.17 13.64
N TRP A 459 4.10 33.17 12.32
CA TRP A 459 3.79 31.93 11.60
C TRP A 459 4.99 30.97 11.53
N GLY A 460 6.22 31.52 11.51
CA GLY A 460 7.45 30.73 11.52
C GLY A 460 7.67 30.07 12.87
N GLU A 461 7.54 30.83 13.95
CA GLU A 461 7.58 30.33 15.32
C GLU A 461 6.53 29.25 15.57
N PHE A 462 5.30 29.45 15.08
CA PHE A 462 4.26 28.42 15.13
C PHE A 462 4.69 27.12 14.42
N TYR A 463 5.24 27.23 13.21
CA TYR A 463 5.69 26.08 12.44
C TYR A 463 6.81 25.31 13.15
N ASP A 464 7.84 26.04 13.61
CA ASP A 464 8.98 25.46 14.33
C ASP A 464 8.53 24.87 15.67
N GLY A 465 7.58 25.50 16.36
CA GLY A 465 6.96 24.98 17.58
C GLY A 465 6.21 23.66 17.37
N VAL A 466 5.47 23.52 16.28
CA VAL A 466 4.82 22.23 15.91
C VAL A 466 5.87 21.15 15.63
N THR A 467 6.97 21.48 14.95
CA THR A 467 8.07 20.54 14.74
C THR A 467 8.68 20.10 16.06
N GLU A 468 8.91 21.02 17.00
CA GLU A 468 9.45 20.69 18.32
C GLU A 468 8.50 19.83 19.16
N ILE A 469 7.19 20.07 19.07
CA ILE A 469 6.17 19.21 19.70
C ILE A 469 6.31 17.76 19.21
N VAL A 470 6.43 17.54 17.90
CA VAL A 470 6.57 16.19 17.34
C VAL A 470 7.89 15.55 17.76
N ARG A 471 9.00 16.29 17.76
CA ARG A 471 10.31 15.80 18.23
C ARG A 471 10.26 15.37 19.69
N SER A 472 9.71 16.23 20.55
CA SER A 472 9.57 15.96 21.99
C SER A 472 8.64 14.78 22.26
N PHE A 473 7.56 14.64 21.48
CA PHE A 473 6.68 13.47 21.54
C PHE A 473 7.41 12.17 21.16
N ALA A 474 8.12 12.16 20.03
CA ALA A 474 8.89 10.99 19.61
C ALA A 474 9.97 10.60 20.64
N LYS A 475 10.69 11.60 21.18
CA LYS A 475 11.72 11.38 22.21
C LYS A 475 11.16 10.74 23.49
N SER A 476 9.92 11.04 23.85
CA SER A 476 9.26 10.45 25.03
C SER A 476 8.66 9.07 24.78
N HIS A 477 8.64 8.60 23.53
CA HIS A 477 8.06 7.32 23.12
C HIS A 477 9.06 6.52 22.26
N PRO A 478 10.17 6.02 22.84
CA PRO A 478 11.27 5.43 22.09
C PRO A 478 10.93 4.11 21.39
N SER A 479 9.80 3.47 21.70
CA SER A 479 9.31 2.32 20.93
C SER A 479 8.71 2.72 19.58
N LEU A 480 8.32 3.99 19.40
CA LEU A 480 7.94 4.52 18.10
C LEU A 480 9.17 4.75 17.25
N THR A 481 8.98 4.53 15.96
CA THR A 481 9.98 4.83 14.95
C THR A 481 9.80 6.26 14.45
N TYR A 482 10.79 7.14 14.61
CA TYR A 482 10.67 8.55 14.22
C TYR A 482 11.63 8.95 13.10
N MET A 483 11.10 9.40 11.97
CA MET A 483 11.84 9.92 10.83
C MET A 483 11.61 11.41 10.67
N GLU A 484 12.64 12.24 10.86
CA GLU A 484 12.61 13.63 10.39
C GLU A 484 13.25 13.75 9.02
N ILE A 485 12.50 14.27 8.03
CA ILE A 485 12.90 14.29 6.63
C ILE A 485 12.87 15.73 6.11
N PRO A 486 14.01 16.31 5.69
CA PRO A 486 14.00 17.66 5.12
C PRO A 486 13.35 17.65 3.73
N LEU A 487 12.52 18.64 3.40
CA LEU A 487 11.98 18.82 2.05
C LEU A 487 13.04 19.47 1.13
N SER A 488 14.12 18.73 0.88
CA SER A 488 15.28 19.12 0.05
C SER A 488 15.80 17.93 -0.76
N GLU A 489 16.93 18.11 -1.44
CA GLU A 489 17.62 17.02 -2.15
C GLU A 489 18.20 15.98 -1.18
N GLN A 490 18.43 16.34 0.09
CA GLN A 490 18.92 15.43 1.13
C GLN A 490 17.89 14.35 1.52
N ALA A 491 16.60 14.58 1.21
CA ALA A 491 15.56 13.60 1.50
C ALA A 491 15.73 12.31 0.70
N GLU A 492 16.21 12.40 -0.54
CA GLU A 492 16.33 11.24 -1.44
C GLU A 492 17.21 10.15 -0.85
N PRO A 493 18.49 10.40 -0.48
CA PRO A 493 19.33 9.37 0.11
C PRO A 493 18.76 8.85 1.43
N MET A 494 18.19 9.71 2.28
CA MET A 494 17.59 9.28 3.55
C MET A 494 16.42 8.31 3.34
N LEU A 495 15.53 8.64 2.41
CA LEU A 495 14.40 7.82 2.03
C LEU A 495 14.84 6.53 1.34
N TYR A 496 15.83 6.61 0.45
CA TYR A 496 16.42 5.43 -0.18
C TYR A 496 17.00 4.50 0.89
N ASP A 497 17.77 5.02 1.83
CA ASP A 497 18.36 4.21 2.90
C ASP A 497 17.31 3.60 3.82
N ALA A 498 16.23 4.33 4.11
CA ALA A 498 15.15 3.92 5.01
C ALA A 498 14.11 2.98 4.38
N PHE A 499 13.84 3.06 3.07
CA PHE A 499 12.79 2.23 2.45
C PHE A 499 13.30 1.36 1.31
N ARG A 500 14.46 1.68 0.75
CA ARG A 500 15.03 1.09 -0.47
C ARG A 500 14.09 1.17 -1.67
N PHE A 501 13.16 2.11 -1.71
CA PHE A 501 12.40 2.35 -2.94
C PHE A 501 13.29 3.01 -3.98
N PRO A 502 13.02 2.81 -5.29
CA PRO A 502 13.84 3.40 -6.33
C PRO A 502 14.05 4.89 -6.11
N ARG A 503 15.29 5.37 -6.22
CA ARG A 503 15.67 6.78 -5.96
C ARG A 503 14.79 7.78 -6.70
N ASN A 504 14.39 7.40 -7.91
CA ASN A 504 13.53 8.23 -8.72
C ASN A 504 12.19 8.50 -8.03
N CYS A 505 11.67 7.67 -7.10
CA CYS A 505 10.37 7.86 -6.45
C CYS A 505 10.21 9.21 -5.74
N TRP A 506 11.31 9.83 -5.29
CA TRP A 506 11.28 11.14 -4.65
C TRP A 506 11.19 12.29 -5.66
N GLY A 507 10.59 13.42 -5.25
CA GLY A 507 10.67 14.69 -5.98
C GLY A 507 9.87 14.80 -7.27
N LYS A 508 8.96 13.86 -7.58
CA LYS A 508 8.20 13.85 -8.85
C LYS A 508 7.03 14.81 -8.93
N SER A 509 6.57 15.29 -7.78
CA SER A 509 5.26 15.90 -7.70
C SER A 509 5.24 17.14 -6.85
N ASN A 510 4.27 18.01 -7.15
CA ASN A 510 4.23 19.40 -6.70
C ASN A 510 5.52 20.20 -6.99
N VAL A 511 6.28 19.78 -8.01
CA VAL A 511 7.44 20.54 -8.48
C VAL A 511 6.94 21.86 -9.08
N ASN A 512 7.25 22.96 -8.40
CA ASN A 512 6.94 24.31 -8.87
C ASN A 512 7.89 24.76 -10.00
N THR A 513 8.19 23.90 -10.98
CA THR A 513 8.97 24.35 -12.13
C THR A 513 8.11 25.33 -12.93
N GLY A 514 8.63 26.55 -13.12
CA GLY A 514 7.98 27.55 -13.97
C GLY A 514 7.68 27.01 -15.37
N GLU A 515 8.42 26.00 -15.83
CA GLU A 515 8.20 25.27 -17.06
C GLU A 515 6.88 24.51 -17.12
N ALA A 516 6.44 23.85 -16.04
CA ALA A 516 5.15 23.18 -16.00
C ALA A 516 3.99 24.18 -16.16
N ARG A 517 4.14 25.38 -15.58
CA ARG A 517 3.22 26.51 -15.80
C ARG A 517 3.27 27.05 -17.24
N ARG A 518 4.45 27.15 -17.85
CA ARG A 518 4.61 27.57 -19.25
C ARG A 518 4.01 26.55 -20.23
N ARG A 519 4.15 25.25 -19.97
CA ARG A 519 3.53 24.18 -20.78
C ARG A 519 1.99 24.23 -20.76
N LYS A 520 1.38 24.54 -19.61
CA LYS A 520 -0.09 24.71 -19.51
C LYS A 520 -0.61 25.99 -20.19
N LYS A 521 0.25 27.00 -20.39
CA LYS A 521 -0.11 28.28 -21.04
C LYS A 521 0.14 28.30 -22.55
N ARG A 522 0.81 27.30 -23.13
CA ARG A 522 0.86 27.20 -24.59
C ARG A 522 -0.57 26.91 -25.11
N PRO A 523 -1.14 27.76 -25.97
CA PRO A 523 -2.39 27.44 -26.64
C PRO A 523 -2.24 26.07 -27.32
N PRO A 524 -3.30 25.25 -27.40
CA PRO A 524 -3.25 24.05 -28.22
C PRO A 524 -2.85 24.49 -29.62
N THR A 525 -1.65 24.10 -30.05
CA THR A 525 -1.21 24.31 -31.43
C THR A 525 -2.25 23.64 -32.31
N SER A 526 -3.00 24.46 -33.05
CA SER A 526 -3.94 24.03 -34.07
C SER A 526 -3.23 23.00 -34.95
N SER A 527 -3.79 21.80 -34.98
CA SER A 527 -3.31 20.70 -35.82
C SER A 527 -3.07 21.20 -37.23
N THR A 528 -1.83 21.03 -37.68
CA THR A 528 -1.39 21.24 -39.04
C THR A 528 -2.25 20.38 -39.98
N THR A 529 -3.03 21.03 -40.82
CA THR A 529 -3.59 20.43 -42.02
C THR A 529 -2.43 19.99 -42.91
N ALA A 530 -2.52 18.76 -43.42
CA ALA A 530 -1.58 18.17 -44.35
C ALA A 530 -1.42 19.01 -45.64
N GLN A 531 -0.18 19.12 -46.12
CA GLN A 531 0.10 19.19 -47.55
C GLN A 531 1.25 18.23 -47.86
N ASN A 532 0.87 17.12 -48.51
CA ASN A 532 1.75 16.30 -49.33
C ASN A 532 2.10 17.10 -50.60
N ALA A 533 3.36 17.07 -51.03
CA ALA A 533 3.69 17.08 -52.46
C ALA A 533 5.15 16.62 -52.70
N THR A 534 5.24 15.52 -53.46
CA THR A 534 6.29 15.17 -54.45
C THR A 534 7.73 14.91 -54.02
N VAL A 535 8.02 13.61 -53.98
CA VAL A 535 9.25 12.97 -54.47
C VAL A 535 9.44 13.32 -55.95
N ALA A 536 10.64 13.78 -56.31
CA ALA A 536 11.18 13.69 -57.66
C ALA A 536 12.65 13.27 -57.55
N GLU A 537 12.94 12.13 -58.17
CA GLU A 537 14.25 11.55 -58.41
C GLU A 537 15.16 12.53 -59.15
N ASN A 538 16.47 12.52 -58.84
CA ASN A 538 17.47 12.58 -59.89
C ASN A 538 18.77 11.93 -59.43
N ILE A 539 19.01 10.79 -60.07
CA ILE A 539 20.26 10.06 -60.20
C ILE A 539 21.19 10.88 -61.11
N LEU A 540 22.45 11.09 -60.72
CA LEU A 540 23.52 11.49 -61.62
C LEU A 540 24.51 10.33 -61.76
N PRO A 541 24.99 10.01 -62.99
CA PRO A 541 26.00 8.98 -63.21
C PRO A 541 27.44 9.55 -63.09
N ARG A 542 28.39 8.62 -62.99
CA ARG A 542 29.84 8.83 -62.95
C ARG A 542 30.43 9.34 -64.28
N ASN A 543 31.51 10.11 -64.11
CA ASN A 543 32.71 10.31 -64.95
C ASN A 543 32.54 10.88 -66.37
N GLU A 544 33.09 12.08 -66.60
CA GLU A 544 34.46 12.32 -67.10
C GLU A 544 35.05 13.57 -66.45
#